data_AF-A4F7T5-F1
#
_entry.id   AF-A4F7T5-F1
#
_cell.length_a   1.000
_cell.length_b   1.000
_cell.length_c   1.000
_cell.angle_alpha   90.00
_cell.angle_beta   90.00
_cell.angle_gamma   90.00
#
_symmetry.space_group_name_H-M   'P 1'
#
loop_
_entity.id
_entity.type
_entity.pdbx_description
1 polymer ?
#
loop_
_entity_poly.entity_id
_entity_poly.type
_entity_poly.pdbx_seq_one_letter_code
_entity_poly.pdbx_strand_id
1 'polypeptide(L)' 'MTEQSRNRSSEADRKRRLAEVFGDVLPDTTSDERSQRGPAQTETERWYRENRPPHHDDHR' A
#
# COMPACT_ATOMS: atom_id res chain seq x y z
N MET A 1 21.71 25.54 -18.41
CA MET A 1 21.32 24.14 -18.12
C MET A 1 19.94 24.17 -17.46
N THR A 2 18.92 23.85 -18.24
CA THR A 2 17.49 24.14 -18.01
C THR A 2 16.85 23.28 -16.91
N GLU A 3 15.87 23.86 -16.19
CA GLU A 3 15.10 23.22 -15.09
C GLU A 3 14.48 21.86 -15.46
N GLN A 4 14.16 21.65 -16.73
CA GLN A 4 13.64 20.40 -17.29
C GLN A 4 14.58 19.19 -17.07
N SER A 5 15.88 19.43 -16.87
CA SER A 5 16.84 18.36 -16.55
C SER A 5 16.81 17.96 -15.08
N ARG A 6 16.51 18.88 -14.17
CA ARG A 6 16.37 18.60 -12.72
C ARG A 6 15.06 17.88 -12.41
N ASN A 7 14.00 18.18 -13.15
CA ASN A 7 12.71 17.51 -12.98
C ASN A 7 12.78 16.03 -13.41
N ARG A 8 13.47 15.74 -14.52
CA ARG A 8 13.65 14.37 -15.01
C ARG A 8 14.53 13.50 -14.10
N SER A 9 15.57 14.06 -13.48
CA SER A 9 16.33 13.33 -12.47
C SER A 9 15.44 12.97 -11.27
N SER A 10 14.58 13.91 -10.83
CA SER A 10 13.65 13.67 -9.72
C SER A 10 12.64 12.56 -9.99
N GLU A 11 12.15 12.43 -11.23
CA GLU A 11 11.24 11.33 -11.59
C GLU A 11 11.94 9.97 -11.64
N ALA A 12 13.16 9.92 -12.17
CA ALA A 12 13.95 8.69 -12.19
C ALA A 12 14.29 8.22 -10.77
N ASP A 13 14.63 9.16 -9.89
CA ASP A 13 14.88 8.87 -8.47
C ASP A 13 13.59 8.42 -7.75
N ARG A 14 12.44 9.05 -8.04
CA ARG A 14 11.12 8.62 -7.53
C ARG A 14 10.80 7.20 -7.98
N LYS A 15 11.01 6.88 -9.26
CA LYS A 15 10.76 5.54 -9.81
C LYS A 15 11.66 4.48 -9.17
N ARG A 16 12.95 4.77 -8.96
CA ARG A 16 13.88 3.87 -8.27
C ARG A 16 13.46 3.58 -6.82
N ARG A 17 13.05 4.60 -6.06
CA ARG A 17 12.56 4.43 -4.68
C ARG A 17 11.28 3.61 -4.61
N LEU A 18 10.38 3.77 -5.57
CA LEU A 18 9.17 2.95 -5.66
C LEU A 18 9.52 1.50 -5.99
N ALA A 19 10.43 1.26 -6.94
CA ALA A 19 10.88 -0.09 -7.28
C ALA A 19 11.61 -0.81 -6.13
N GLU A 20 12.31 -0.09 -5.26
CA GLU A 20 12.93 -0.66 -4.06
C GLU A 20 11.89 -1.25 -3.09
N VAL A 21 10.70 -0.64 -2.99
CA VAL A 21 9.63 -1.07 -2.08
C VAL A 21 8.65 -2.03 -2.76
N PHE A 22 8.31 -1.77 -4.02
CA PHE A 22 7.21 -2.42 -4.74
C PHE A 22 7.69 -3.36 -5.86
N GLY A 23 8.98 -3.37 -6.18
CA GLY A 23 9.54 -4.06 -7.34
C GLY A 23 9.33 -3.32 -8.67
N ASP A 24 9.91 -3.84 -9.73
CA ASP A 24 9.86 -3.24 -11.07
C ASP A 24 8.57 -3.54 -11.84
N VAL A 25 7.79 -4.52 -11.36
CA VAL A 25 6.53 -4.96 -11.97
C VAL A 25 5.39 -4.63 -11.01
N LEU A 26 4.60 -3.63 -11.36
CA LEU A 26 3.36 -3.36 -10.64
C LEU A 26 2.30 -4.40 -11.03
N PRO A 27 1.45 -4.84 -10.10
CA PRO A 27 0.33 -5.69 -10.43
C PRO A 27 -0.60 -5.00 -11.45
N ASP A 28 -1.11 -5.76 -12.43
CA ASP A 28 -2.07 -5.25 -13.42
C ASP A 28 -3.41 -4.82 -12.80
N THR A 29 -3.69 -5.28 -11.58
CA THR A 29 -4.91 -5.00 -10.84
C THR A 29 -4.59 -4.41 -9.47
N THR A 30 -5.37 -3.41 -9.09
CA THR A 30 -5.32 -2.77 -7.77
C THR A 30 -5.80 -3.72 -6.66
N SER A 31 -5.60 -3.33 -5.40
CA SER A 31 -5.99 -4.17 -4.26
C SER A 31 -7.51 -4.27 -4.09
N ASP A 32 -8.26 -3.25 -4.52
CA ASP A 32 -9.73 -3.19 -4.46
C ASP A 32 -10.39 -4.06 -5.54
N GLU A 33 -9.76 -4.18 -6.71
CA GLU A 33 -10.21 -5.07 -7.79
C GLU A 33 -9.94 -6.56 -7.50
N ARG A 34 -8.99 -6.84 -6.61
CA ARG A 34 -8.61 -8.21 -6.24
C ARG A 34 -9.61 -8.78 -5.24
N SER A 35 -10.30 -9.86 -5.62
CA SER A 35 -11.22 -10.54 -4.71
C SER A 35 -10.46 -11.05 -3.47
N GLN A 36 -10.78 -10.52 -2.29
CA GLN A 36 -10.05 -10.71 -1.05
C GLN A 36 -10.15 -12.13 -0.44
N ARG A 37 -10.52 -13.18 -1.20
CA ARG A 37 -10.67 -14.56 -0.71
C ARG A 37 -9.33 -15.28 -0.51
N GLY A 38 -8.35 -14.61 0.10
CA GLY A 38 -7.07 -15.18 0.48
C GLY A 38 -6.90 -15.20 2.01
N PRO A 39 -5.93 -15.98 2.53
CA PRO A 39 -5.65 -16.10 3.97
C PRO A 39 -5.42 -14.75 4.68
N ALA A 40 -5.07 -13.71 3.93
CA ALA A 40 -4.88 -12.33 4.40
C ALA A 40 -6.12 -11.72 5.08
N GLN A 41 -7.34 -12.09 4.69
CA GLN A 41 -8.54 -11.58 5.37
C GLN A 41 -8.69 -12.13 6.79
N THR A 42 -8.37 -13.42 6.98
CA THR A 42 -8.46 -14.08 8.29
C THR A 42 -7.43 -13.53 9.27
N GLU A 43 -6.24 -13.15 8.78
CA GLU A 43 -5.18 -12.53 9.58
C GLU A 43 -5.50 -11.07 9.93
N THR A 44 -6.07 -10.32 8.99
CA THR A 44 -6.50 -8.93 9.22
C THR A 44 -7.60 -8.86 10.27
N GLU A 45 -8.61 -9.74 10.17
CA GLU A 45 -9.70 -9.82 11.14
C GLU A 45 -9.20 -10.24 12.53
N ARG A 46 -8.25 -11.17 12.61
CA ARG A 46 -7.61 -11.59 13.86
C ARG A 46 -6.89 -10.42 14.52
N TRP A 47 -6.02 -9.74 13.76
CA TRP A 47 -5.28 -8.59 14.27
C TRP A 47 -6.21 -7.47 14.75
N TYR A 48 -7.28 -7.20 14.01
CA TYR A 48 -8.27 -6.19 14.37
C TYR A 48 -8.92 -6.50 15.72
N ARG A 49 -9.32 -7.75 15.98
CA ARG A 49 -9.91 -8.16 17.27
C ARG A 49 -8.92 -8.05 18.43
N GLU A 50 -7.66 -8.40 18.20
CA GLU A 50 -6.60 -8.36 19.22
C GLU A 50 -6.17 -6.93 19.58
N ASN A 51 -6.33 -5.97 18.67
CA ASN A 51 -5.84 -4.59 18.83
C ASN A 51 -6.95 -3.55 18.91
N ARG A 52 -8.19 -3.99 19.10
CA ARG A 52 -9.34 -3.09 19.15
C ARG A 52 -9.32 -2.25 20.44
N PRO A 53 -9.43 -0.92 20.35
CA PRO A 53 -9.56 -0.05 21.52
C PRO A 53 -10.71 -0.49 22.44
N PRO A 54 -10.57 -0.35 23.77
CA PRO A 54 -11.53 -0.87 24.76
C PRO A 54 -12.93 -0.25 24.69
N HIS A 55 -13.09 0.92 24.06
CA HIS A 55 -14.36 1.63 23.92
C HIS A 55 -15.08 1.38 22.59
N HIS A 56 -14.59 0.45 21.78
CA HIS A 56 -15.03 0.34 20.40
C HIS A 56 -16.43 -0.32 20.27
N ASP A 57 -16.96 -0.94 21.34
CA ASP A 57 -18.33 -1.51 21.40
C ASP A 57 -19.41 -0.58 21.98
N ASP A 58 -19.08 0.65 22.38
CA ASP A 58 -20.07 1.58 22.97
C ASP A 58 -20.94 2.29 21.91
N HIS A 59 -21.53 1.49 21.03
CA HIS A 59 -22.70 1.87 20.22
C HIS A 59 -23.90 1.07 20.70
N ARG A 60 -24.40 1.41 21.90
CA ARG A 60 -25.76 1.10 22.36
C ARG A 60 -26.39 2.32 23.00
#